data_AF-A0A7S3VGH1-F1
#
_entry.id   AF-A0A7S3VGH1-F1
#
_cell.length_a   1.000
_cell.length_b   1.000
_cell.length_c   1.000
_cell.angle_alpha   90.00
_cell.angle_beta   90.00
_cell.angle_gamma   90.00
#
_symmetry.space_group_name_H-M   'P 1'
#
loop_
_entity.id
_entity.type
_entity.pdbx_description
1 polymer ?
#
loop_
_entity_poly.entity_id
_entity_poly.type
_entity_poly.pdbx_seq_one_letter_code
_entity_poly.pdbx_strand_id
1 'polypeptide(L)'
;MSNTQHLSFIFRFYYNTRYQSTMPPSVDSFVTNIQQYGEKVPKKLNTKIEEIARKAVEEMSKEAGNFFHEELDDDIHTEEQVKAIIELFPESLSQRKKNNFLPIQSATMSGCRSGARSSVSFVPLMASEGYRLGVGGEGNRGGLLSAMACLMAYSEDGHNTIQHLASSLFVGEKGPASEEFDRKRVRVLEKLRGMKMLKKVDIEEYDLVNSSLDPTCQHRFEFFTSWDPDALGPRDSQWEVPIHDVF
;
A
#
# COMPACT_ATOMS: atom_id res chain seq x y z
N MET A 1 7.17 -24.19 1.73
CA MET A 1 7.76 -23.89 3.06
C MET A 1 6.93 -24.61 4.11
N SER A 2 7.55 -25.23 5.13
CA SER A 2 6.78 -25.89 6.20
C SER A 2 6.28 -24.86 7.21
N ASN A 3 5.09 -25.07 7.80
CA ASN A 3 4.51 -24.18 8.82
C ASN A 3 5.49 -23.86 9.97
N THR A 4 6.40 -24.77 10.28
CA THR A 4 7.42 -24.63 11.34
C THR A 4 8.46 -23.54 11.05
N GLN A 5 8.78 -23.25 9.78
CA GLN A 5 9.71 -22.18 9.41
C GLN A 5 9.09 -20.79 9.58
N HIS A 6 7.77 -20.67 9.34
CA HIS A 6 7.05 -19.41 9.48
C HIS A 6 6.88 -19.00 10.96
N LEU A 7 6.66 -19.99 11.83
CA LEU A 7 6.59 -19.82 13.29
C LEU A 7 7.93 -19.33 13.89
N SER A 8 9.07 -19.71 13.31
CA SER A 8 10.40 -19.29 13.77
C SER A 8 10.61 -17.79 13.79
N PHE A 9 9.98 -17.11 12.83
CA PHE A 9 10.37 -15.76 12.43
C PHE A 9 9.46 -14.71 13.09
N ILE A 10 8.16 -15.02 13.24
CA ILE A 10 7.15 -14.13 13.81
C ILE A 10 7.37 -13.87 15.31
N PHE A 11 7.83 -14.88 16.05
CA PHE A 11 8.03 -14.77 17.49
C PHE A 11 9.32 -14.00 17.88
N ARG A 12 10.31 -13.86 16.97
CA ARG A 12 11.56 -13.12 17.24
C ARG A 12 11.38 -11.61 17.45
N PHE A 13 10.23 -11.04 17.08
CA PHE A 13 10.08 -9.58 16.98
C PHE A 13 9.30 -8.92 18.14
N TYR A 14 8.72 -9.70 19.05
CA TYR A 14 7.79 -9.14 20.05
C TYR A 14 8.18 -9.59 21.46
N TYR A 15 9.06 -8.83 22.12
CA TYR A 15 8.99 -8.50 23.55
C TYR A 15 10.24 -7.74 23.98
N ASN A 16 10.11 -6.44 24.26
CA ASN A 16 11.08 -5.72 25.07
C ASN A 16 10.36 -4.63 25.88
N THR A 17 9.95 -4.94 27.12
CA THR A 17 10.14 -4.09 28.31
C THR A 17 9.47 -4.67 29.58
N ARG A 18 10.30 -4.69 30.64
CA ARG A 18 10.02 -4.68 32.10
C ARG A 18 9.02 -5.68 32.69
N TYR A 19 9.53 -6.68 33.41
CA TYR A 19 9.33 -6.91 34.85
C TYR A 19 10.26 -8.05 35.31
N GLN A 20 11.10 -7.82 36.32
CA GLN A 20 12.00 -8.83 36.91
C GLN A 20 11.39 -9.44 38.17
N SER A 21 11.01 -10.72 38.10
CA SER A 21 11.19 -11.75 39.13
C SER A 21 10.36 -12.98 38.71
N THR A 22 11.05 -14.07 38.32
CA THR A 22 10.52 -15.25 37.59
C THR A 22 10.00 -14.94 36.18
N MET A 23 10.91 -14.49 35.29
CA MET A 23 10.51 -14.30 33.90
C MET A 23 10.09 -15.64 33.30
N PRO A 24 8.91 -15.72 32.63
CA PRO A 24 8.63 -16.84 31.75
C PRO A 24 9.79 -16.97 30.74
N PRO A 25 10.08 -18.19 30.24
CA PRO A 25 11.07 -18.37 29.19
C PRO A 25 10.81 -17.37 28.07
N SER A 26 11.88 -16.73 27.57
CA SER A 26 11.75 -15.76 26.50
C SER A 26 11.01 -16.37 25.32
N VAL A 27 10.33 -15.53 24.55
CA VAL A 27 9.65 -15.96 23.33
C VAL A 27 10.62 -16.72 22.41
N ASP A 28 11.87 -16.26 22.31
CA ASP A 28 12.93 -16.96 21.55
C ASP A 28 13.22 -18.36 22.09
N SER A 29 13.30 -18.51 23.41
CA SER A 29 13.49 -19.81 24.06
C SER A 29 12.31 -20.73 23.78
N PHE A 30 11.08 -20.20 23.84
CA PHE A 30 9.87 -20.95 23.54
C PHE A 30 9.84 -21.46 22.09
N VAL A 31 10.15 -20.60 21.12
CA VAL A 31 10.24 -20.96 19.69
C VAL A 31 11.29 -22.02 19.46
N THR A 32 12.49 -21.80 20.00
CA THR A 32 13.62 -22.72 19.85
C THR A 32 13.25 -24.09 20.43
N ASN A 33 12.59 -24.12 21.58
CA ASN A 33 12.12 -25.37 22.19
C ASN A 33 11.04 -26.06 21.35
N ILE A 34 10.09 -25.32 20.77
CA ILE A 34 9.10 -25.92 19.85
C ILE A 34 9.77 -26.51 18.62
N GLN A 35 10.76 -25.83 18.05
CA GLN A 35 11.48 -26.35 16.89
C GLN A 35 12.31 -27.59 17.21
N GLN A 36 12.97 -27.60 18.36
CA GLN A 36 13.82 -28.71 18.78
C GLN A 36 13.03 -29.95 19.20
N TYR A 37 11.87 -29.76 19.84
CA TYR A 37 11.12 -30.84 20.48
C TYR A 37 9.73 -31.08 19.88
N GLY A 38 9.33 -30.34 18.84
CA GLY A 38 7.97 -30.35 18.28
C GLY A 38 7.43 -31.74 17.95
N GLU A 39 8.26 -32.62 17.38
CA GLU A 39 7.87 -34.00 17.03
C GLU A 39 7.59 -34.88 18.27
N LYS A 40 8.12 -34.50 19.43
CA LYS A 40 7.91 -35.20 20.72
C LYS A 40 6.73 -34.62 21.50
N VAL A 41 6.16 -33.50 21.06
CA VAL A 41 5.01 -32.86 21.71
C VAL A 41 3.75 -33.71 21.44
N PRO A 42 2.97 -34.05 22.48
CA PRO A 42 1.71 -34.76 22.28
C PRO A 42 0.80 -34.04 21.27
N LYS A 43 0.18 -34.79 20.34
CA LYS A 43 -0.62 -34.24 19.22
C LYS A 43 -1.65 -33.19 19.66
N LYS A 44 -2.33 -33.41 20.80
CA LYS A 44 -3.31 -32.48 21.37
C LYS A 44 -2.68 -31.12 21.74
N LEU A 45 -1.47 -31.13 22.32
CA LEU A 45 -0.75 -29.91 22.67
C LEU A 45 -0.20 -29.22 21.42
N ASN A 46 0.34 -29.98 20.45
CA ASN A 46 0.80 -29.40 19.18
C ASN A 46 -0.34 -28.68 18.43
N THR A 47 -1.53 -29.31 18.38
CA THR A 47 -2.73 -28.67 17.78
C THR A 47 -3.07 -27.34 18.47
N LYS A 48 -2.92 -27.26 19.80
CA LYS A 48 -3.19 -26.04 20.55
C LYS A 48 -2.14 -24.95 20.30
N ILE A 49 -0.87 -25.35 20.17
CA ILE A 49 0.22 -24.44 19.81
C ILE A 49 -0.01 -23.84 18.42
N GLU A 50 -0.37 -24.67 17.44
CA GLU A 50 -0.71 -24.23 16.08
C GLU A 50 -1.90 -23.27 16.07
N GLU A 51 -2.94 -23.53 16.88
CA GLU A 51 -4.10 -22.63 17.01
C GLU A 51 -3.70 -21.26 17.58
N ILE A 52 -2.90 -21.24 18.65
CA ILE A 52 -2.41 -20.00 19.28
C ILE A 52 -1.53 -19.23 18.31
N ALA A 53 -0.62 -19.91 17.63
CA ALA A 53 0.30 -19.26 16.72
C ALA A 53 -0.44 -18.68 15.50
N ARG A 54 -1.40 -19.41 14.93
CA ARG A 54 -2.25 -18.90 13.85
C ARG A 54 -3.00 -17.64 14.27
N LYS A 55 -3.58 -17.60 15.47
CA LYS A 55 -4.22 -16.39 16.02
C LYS A 55 -3.22 -15.25 16.18
N ALA A 56 -2.00 -15.53 16.66
CA ALA A 56 -0.97 -14.51 16.78
C ALA A 56 -0.56 -13.94 15.41
N VAL A 57 -0.38 -14.79 14.38
CA VAL A 57 -0.09 -14.32 13.01
C VAL A 57 -1.21 -13.45 12.48
N GLU A 58 -2.47 -13.85 12.68
CA GLU A 58 -3.64 -13.11 12.23
C GLU A 58 -3.71 -11.72 12.86
N GLU A 59 -3.55 -11.63 14.18
CA GLU A 59 -3.56 -10.35 14.90
C GLU A 59 -2.38 -9.45 14.50
N MET A 60 -1.18 -10.01 14.38
CA MET A 60 0.00 -9.26 13.92
C MET A 60 -0.16 -8.78 12.47
N SER A 61 -0.80 -9.57 11.61
CA SER A 61 -1.09 -9.16 10.24
C SER A 61 -2.10 -8.00 10.18
N LYS A 62 -3.08 -7.97 11.08
CA LYS A 62 -4.01 -6.84 11.22
C LYS A 62 -3.27 -5.59 11.69
N GLU A 63 -2.39 -5.73 12.68
CA GLU A 63 -1.61 -4.61 13.20
C GLU A 63 -0.64 -4.05 12.17
N ALA A 64 0.04 -4.90 11.41
CA ALA A 64 0.87 -4.48 10.27
C ALA A 64 0.04 -3.74 9.20
N GLY A 65 -1.19 -4.19 8.95
CA GLY A 65 -2.13 -3.48 8.06
C GLY A 65 -2.47 -2.08 8.59
N ASN A 66 -2.79 -1.97 9.88
CA ASN A 66 -3.06 -0.69 10.55
C ASN A 66 -1.85 0.26 10.45
N PHE A 67 -0.64 -0.26 10.72
CA PHE A 67 0.62 0.47 10.55
C PHE A 67 0.75 1.06 9.14
N PHE A 68 0.53 0.26 8.09
CA PHE A 68 0.59 0.76 6.71
C PHE A 68 -0.47 1.80 6.38
N HIS A 69 -1.61 1.77 7.06
CA HIS A 69 -2.67 2.74 6.85
C HIS A 69 -2.52 4.06 7.62
N GLU A 70 -1.82 4.07 8.76
CA GLU A 70 -1.90 5.17 9.74
C GLU A 70 -0.54 5.73 10.15
N GLU A 71 0.48 4.87 10.16
CA GLU A 71 1.77 5.18 10.77
C GLU A 71 2.89 5.28 9.75
N LEU A 72 2.73 4.67 8.57
CA LEU A 72 3.72 4.70 7.52
C LEU A 72 4.04 6.15 7.08
N ASP A 73 5.33 6.43 6.95
CA ASP A 73 5.87 7.78 6.76
C ASP A 73 7.25 7.70 6.09
N ASP A 74 7.42 8.48 5.03
CA ASP A 74 8.61 8.56 4.17
C ASP A 74 9.83 9.16 4.89
N ASP A 75 9.62 9.98 5.92
CA ASP A 75 10.68 10.63 6.69
C ASP A 75 11.12 9.80 7.90
N ILE A 76 10.29 8.84 8.33
CA ILE A 76 10.54 8.01 9.52
C ILE A 76 11.00 6.60 9.14
N HIS A 77 10.42 6.01 8.10
CA HIS A 77 10.61 4.61 7.77
C HIS A 77 11.50 4.44 6.53
N THR A 78 12.20 3.30 6.45
CA THR A 78 13.00 2.94 5.26
C THR A 78 12.31 1.86 4.42
N GLU A 79 12.66 1.76 3.14
CA GLU A 79 12.14 0.70 2.27
C GLU A 79 12.45 -0.70 2.83
N GLU A 80 13.60 -0.90 3.47
CA GLU A 80 13.99 -2.18 4.08
C GLU A 80 13.10 -2.56 5.26
N GLN A 81 12.75 -1.60 6.11
CA GLN A 81 11.84 -1.84 7.24
C GLN A 81 10.44 -2.21 6.74
N VAL A 82 9.91 -1.44 5.78
CA VAL A 82 8.60 -1.70 5.18
C VAL A 82 8.59 -3.06 4.50
N LYS A 83 9.64 -3.39 3.73
CA LYS A 83 9.79 -4.69 3.09
C LYS A 83 9.84 -5.83 4.10
N ALA A 84 10.58 -5.68 5.20
CA ALA A 84 10.65 -6.70 6.23
C ALA A 84 9.26 -7.00 6.84
N ILE A 85 8.44 -5.96 7.08
CA ILE A 85 7.06 -6.13 7.56
C ILE A 85 6.20 -6.85 6.52
N ILE A 86 6.31 -6.50 5.23
CA ILE A 86 5.56 -7.18 4.15
C ILE A 86 5.97 -8.67 4.06
N GLU A 87 7.26 -8.98 4.14
CA GLU A 87 7.74 -10.37 4.10
C GLU A 87 7.29 -11.18 5.32
N LEU A 88 7.19 -10.53 6.49
CA LEU A 88 6.65 -11.12 7.72
C LEU A 88 5.15 -11.38 7.65
N PHE A 89 4.40 -10.41 7.14
CA PHE A 89 2.94 -10.39 7.17
C PHE A 89 2.38 -10.01 5.80
N PRO A 90 2.48 -10.86 4.77
CA PRO A 90 2.08 -10.50 3.41
C PRO A 90 0.60 -10.10 3.32
N GLU A 91 -0.27 -10.78 4.08
CA GLU A 91 -1.70 -10.50 4.15
C GLU A 91 -2.03 -9.09 4.69
N SER A 92 -1.08 -8.42 5.34
CA SER A 92 -1.24 -7.03 5.77
C SER A 92 -1.51 -6.08 4.60
N LEU A 93 -0.98 -6.36 3.40
CA LEU A 93 -1.24 -5.58 2.18
C LEU A 93 -2.69 -5.73 1.67
N SER A 94 -3.39 -6.78 2.08
CA SER A 94 -4.80 -7.01 1.75
C SER A 94 -5.75 -6.52 2.84
N GLN A 95 -5.24 -6.01 3.97
CA GLN A 95 -6.07 -5.54 5.07
C GLN A 95 -6.82 -4.29 4.64
N ARG A 96 -8.14 -4.34 4.80
CA ARG A 96 -9.00 -3.22 4.43
C ARG A 96 -9.44 -2.45 5.67
N LYS A 97 -9.40 -1.12 5.59
CA LYS A 97 -10.03 -0.25 6.58
C LYS A 97 -11.55 -0.29 6.50
N LYS A 98 -12.24 0.34 7.45
CA LYS A 98 -13.72 0.49 7.47
C LYS A 98 -14.29 1.13 6.20
N ASN A 99 -13.52 1.97 5.53
CA ASN A 99 -13.85 2.59 4.24
C ASN A 99 -13.45 1.72 3.03
N ASN A 100 -13.14 0.45 3.25
CA ASN A 100 -12.74 -0.53 2.25
C ASN A 100 -11.42 -0.22 1.53
N PHE A 101 -10.61 0.72 2.03
CA PHE A 101 -9.32 1.06 1.42
C PHE A 101 -8.27 0.00 1.72
N LEU A 102 -7.46 -0.29 0.72
CA LEU A 102 -6.22 -1.05 0.87
C LEU A 102 -5.09 -0.14 1.39
N PRO A 103 -4.03 -0.71 1.96
CA PRO A 103 -2.93 0.07 2.51
C PRO A 103 -2.22 0.90 1.44
N ILE A 104 -2.04 0.36 0.22
CA ILE A 104 -1.44 1.09 -0.90
C ILE A 104 -2.26 2.32 -1.33
N GLN A 105 -3.59 2.25 -1.23
CA GLN A 105 -4.48 3.38 -1.50
C GLN A 105 -4.31 4.44 -0.41
N SER A 106 -4.20 4.03 0.86
CA SER A 106 -3.93 4.96 1.97
C SER A 106 -2.57 5.64 1.84
N ALA A 107 -1.54 4.90 1.42
CA ALA A 107 -0.22 5.45 1.14
C ALA A 107 -0.25 6.51 0.02
N THR A 108 -1.11 6.33 -0.98
CA THR A 108 -1.28 7.32 -2.07
C THR A 108 -2.00 8.60 -1.62
N MET A 109 -2.93 8.47 -0.68
CA MET A 109 -3.71 9.58 -0.11
C MET A 109 -3.00 10.32 1.02
N SER A 110 -1.91 9.75 1.53
CA SER A 110 -1.06 10.37 2.55
C SER A 110 -0.51 11.73 2.07
N GLY A 111 -0.18 12.63 3.00
CA GLY A 111 0.34 13.97 2.68
C GLY A 111 -0.66 14.99 2.10
N CYS A 112 -1.90 14.59 1.79
CA CYS A 112 -2.90 15.52 1.21
C CYS A 112 -3.48 16.54 2.21
N ARG A 113 -3.17 16.40 3.51
CA ARG A 113 -3.56 17.35 4.57
C ARG A 113 -2.31 17.97 5.18
N SER A 114 -2.36 19.25 5.52
CA SER A 114 -1.25 19.93 6.21
C SER A 114 -0.88 19.18 7.50
N GLY A 115 0.41 18.84 7.63
CA GLY A 115 0.93 18.03 8.74
C GLY A 115 0.65 16.53 8.67
N ALA A 116 0.01 16.04 7.59
CA ALA A 116 -0.11 14.61 7.36
C ALA A 116 1.22 14.03 6.91
N ARG A 117 1.55 12.89 7.50
CA ARG A 117 2.65 12.03 7.08
C ARG A 117 2.48 11.69 5.61
N SER A 118 3.56 11.80 4.84
CA SER A 118 3.61 11.31 3.46
C SER A 118 4.18 9.91 3.48
N SER A 119 3.56 8.97 2.78
CA SER A 119 4.03 7.59 2.57
C SER A 119 3.96 7.16 1.10
N VAL A 120 3.76 8.13 0.20
CA VAL A 120 3.59 7.87 -1.23
C VAL A 120 4.82 7.21 -1.86
N SER A 121 6.01 7.41 -1.28
CA SER A 121 7.25 6.84 -1.84
C SER A 121 7.30 5.32 -1.74
N PHE A 122 6.54 4.71 -0.82
CA PHE A 122 6.46 3.26 -0.65
C PHE A 122 5.51 2.56 -1.63
N VAL A 123 4.69 3.30 -2.38
CA VAL A 123 3.71 2.72 -3.32
C VAL A 123 4.35 1.74 -4.32
N PRO A 124 5.52 2.04 -4.95
CA PRO A 124 6.18 1.09 -5.85
C PRO A 124 6.62 -0.20 -5.15
N LEU A 125 7.14 -0.10 -3.92
CA LEU A 125 7.53 -1.26 -3.12
C LEU A 125 6.31 -2.13 -2.81
N MET A 126 5.26 -1.54 -2.24
CA MET A 126 4.02 -2.25 -1.88
C MET A 126 3.37 -2.92 -3.10
N ALA A 127 3.31 -2.23 -4.23
CA ALA A 127 2.77 -2.78 -5.47
C ALA A 127 3.57 -4.00 -5.93
N SER A 128 4.91 -3.87 -5.96
CA SER A 128 5.78 -4.92 -6.46
C SER A 128 5.83 -6.16 -5.57
N GLU A 129 5.88 -5.97 -4.26
CA GLU A 129 5.84 -7.07 -3.30
C GLU A 129 4.44 -7.70 -3.26
N GLY A 130 3.37 -6.90 -3.30
CA GLY A 130 2.01 -7.39 -3.43
C GLY A 130 1.81 -8.26 -4.67
N TYR A 131 2.32 -7.81 -5.83
CA TYR A 131 2.33 -8.59 -7.06
C TYR A 131 3.10 -9.91 -6.90
N ARG A 132 4.33 -9.85 -6.36
CA ARG A 132 5.19 -11.02 -6.17
C ARG A 132 4.56 -12.06 -5.24
N LEU A 133 3.86 -11.62 -4.20
CA LEU A 133 3.26 -12.45 -3.16
C LEU A 133 1.82 -12.87 -3.48
N GLY A 134 1.19 -12.28 -4.50
CA GLY A 134 -0.21 -12.54 -4.85
C GLY A 134 -1.21 -11.93 -3.86
N VAL A 135 -0.84 -10.80 -3.24
CA VAL A 135 -1.65 -10.07 -2.23
C VAL A 135 -1.87 -8.61 -2.65
N GLY A 136 -2.69 -7.88 -1.90
CA GLY A 136 -2.97 -6.47 -2.17
C GLY A 136 -4.19 -6.23 -3.03
N GLY A 137 -5.11 -7.19 -3.13
CA GLY A 137 -6.38 -7.02 -3.86
C GLY A 137 -6.37 -7.52 -5.31
N GLU A 138 -7.43 -7.21 -6.04
CA GLU A 138 -7.71 -7.78 -7.35
C GLU A 138 -6.84 -7.17 -8.48
N GLY A 139 -6.71 -7.89 -9.59
CA GLY A 139 -6.08 -7.37 -10.82
C GLY A 139 -4.57 -7.62 -10.97
N ASN A 140 -3.97 -8.50 -10.16
CA ASN A 140 -2.58 -8.95 -10.30
C ASN A 140 -1.55 -7.80 -10.43
N ARG A 141 -1.76 -6.67 -9.73
CA ARG A 141 -0.81 -5.54 -9.69
C ARG A 141 -0.64 -4.97 -8.29
N GLY A 142 -0.70 -5.83 -7.28
CA GLY A 142 -0.48 -5.45 -5.87
C GLY A 142 -1.39 -4.31 -5.38
N GLY A 143 -2.62 -4.26 -5.89
CA GLY A 143 -3.61 -3.25 -5.50
C GLY A 143 -3.59 -1.95 -6.28
N LEU A 144 -2.71 -1.80 -7.27
CA LEU A 144 -2.67 -0.59 -8.10
C LEU A 144 -4.00 -0.33 -8.82
N LEU A 145 -4.66 -1.40 -9.28
CA LEU A 145 -5.92 -1.32 -10.02
C LEU A 145 -7.16 -1.59 -9.18
N SER A 146 -7.01 -1.87 -7.89
CA SER A 146 -8.18 -2.09 -7.06
C SER A 146 -8.99 -0.81 -7.04
N ALA A 147 -10.23 -0.90 -7.51
CA ALA A 147 -11.18 0.18 -7.37
C ALA A 147 -11.32 0.53 -5.89
N MET A 148 -11.26 1.83 -5.60
CA MET A 148 -11.53 2.36 -4.29
C MET A 148 -13.02 2.67 -4.23
N ALA A 149 -13.72 2.11 -3.24
CA ALA A 149 -15.08 2.52 -2.93
C ALA A 149 -15.04 3.96 -2.40
N CYS A 150 -15.08 4.94 -3.31
CA CYS A 150 -15.04 6.33 -2.93
C CYS A 150 -16.35 6.66 -2.23
N LEU A 151 -16.28 7.03 -0.94
CA LEU A 151 -17.45 7.40 -0.13
C LEU A 151 -18.17 8.68 -0.63
N MET A 152 -17.70 9.29 -1.72
CA MET A 152 -18.06 10.63 -2.15
C MET A 152 -18.52 10.71 -3.61
N ALA A 153 -18.40 9.66 -4.43
CA ALA A 153 -18.51 9.82 -5.88
C ALA A 153 -19.77 9.19 -6.48
N TYR A 154 -20.44 10.03 -7.26
CA TYR A 154 -21.56 9.78 -8.16
C TYR A 154 -21.22 8.90 -9.37
N SER A 155 -20.06 8.23 -9.36
CA SER A 155 -19.65 7.28 -10.39
C SER A 155 -19.62 5.87 -9.79
N GLU A 156 -20.23 4.92 -10.49
CA GLU A 156 -20.36 3.53 -10.03
C GLU A 156 -18.98 2.83 -9.91
N ASP A 157 -17.95 3.32 -10.60
CA ASP A 157 -16.70 2.58 -10.80
C ASP A 157 -15.55 2.90 -9.83
N GLY A 158 -15.66 3.95 -9.00
CA GLY A 158 -14.59 4.33 -8.06
C GLY A 158 -13.26 4.69 -8.74
N HIS A 159 -12.28 5.18 -7.97
CA HIS A 159 -10.93 5.47 -8.50
C HIS A 159 -9.94 4.43 -8.03
N ASN A 160 -9.00 4.02 -8.88
CA ASN A 160 -7.92 3.13 -8.48
C ASN A 160 -6.69 3.92 -7.98
N THR A 161 -5.68 3.19 -7.47
CA THR A 161 -4.47 3.80 -6.90
C THR A 161 -3.69 4.63 -7.93
N ILE A 162 -3.68 4.22 -9.21
CA ILE A 162 -2.99 4.96 -10.28
C ILE A 162 -3.71 6.28 -10.58
N GLN A 163 -5.06 6.27 -10.64
CA GLN A 163 -5.86 7.48 -10.77
C GLN A 163 -5.67 8.42 -9.57
N HIS A 164 -5.49 7.87 -8.37
CA HIS A 164 -5.17 8.66 -7.18
C HIS A 164 -3.77 9.27 -7.24
N LEU A 165 -2.79 8.57 -7.80
CA LEU A 165 -1.47 9.14 -8.06
C LEU A 165 -1.57 10.28 -9.08
N ALA A 166 -2.39 10.13 -10.12
CA ALA A 166 -2.58 11.13 -11.18
C ALA A 166 -3.31 12.39 -10.72
N SER A 167 -4.27 12.27 -9.79
CA SER A 167 -5.23 13.33 -9.44
C SER A 167 -4.96 14.08 -8.13
N SER A 168 -5.59 15.26 -7.99
CA SER A 168 -5.50 16.11 -6.80
C SER A 168 -6.67 15.97 -5.82
N LEU A 169 -7.49 14.92 -5.94
CA LEU A 169 -8.82 14.79 -5.29
C LEU A 169 -8.88 14.91 -3.75
N PHE A 170 -7.74 15.05 -3.07
CA PHE A 170 -7.67 15.15 -1.62
C PHE A 170 -6.93 16.39 -1.11
N VAL A 171 -6.44 17.26 -1.99
CA VAL A 171 -5.82 18.52 -1.58
C VAL A 171 -6.97 19.44 -1.19
N GLY A 172 -7.27 19.49 0.11
CA GLY A 172 -8.29 20.41 0.63
C GLY A 172 -7.97 21.84 0.22
N GLU A 173 -9.01 22.68 0.08
CA GLU A 173 -9.00 24.07 -0.42
C GLU A 173 -7.96 25.04 0.20
N LYS A 174 -7.15 24.61 1.17
CA LYS A 174 -6.33 25.48 2.01
C LYS A 174 -4.82 25.30 1.87
N GLY A 175 -4.34 24.82 0.73
CA GLY A 175 -2.96 25.05 0.34
C GLY A 175 -2.70 24.53 -1.07
N PRO A 176 -1.87 25.23 -1.87
CA PRO A 176 -1.33 24.59 -3.06
C PRO A 176 -0.67 23.28 -2.59
N ALA A 177 -1.05 22.15 -3.20
CA ALA A 177 -0.18 20.98 -3.12
C ALA A 177 1.21 21.50 -3.50
N SER A 178 2.19 21.33 -2.61
CA SER A 178 3.50 21.89 -2.90
C SER A 178 3.96 21.28 -4.23
N GLU A 179 4.58 22.09 -5.08
CA GLU A 179 5.21 21.64 -6.32
C GLU A 179 6.13 20.41 -6.06
N GLU A 180 6.70 20.34 -4.86
CA GLU A 180 7.42 19.18 -4.34
C GLU A 180 6.55 17.92 -4.20
N PHE A 181 5.34 18.01 -3.66
CA PHE A 181 4.40 16.88 -3.60
C PHE A 181 4.05 16.38 -5.00
N ASP A 182 3.86 17.28 -5.95
CA ASP A 182 3.60 16.91 -7.34
C ASP A 182 4.79 16.15 -7.96
N ARG A 183 6.00 16.70 -7.84
CA ARG A 183 7.23 16.03 -8.26
C ARG A 183 7.44 14.69 -7.58
N LYS A 184 7.10 14.56 -6.30
CA LYS A 184 7.23 13.30 -5.56
C LYS A 184 6.35 12.20 -6.16
N ARG A 185 5.12 12.53 -6.56
CA ARG A 185 4.23 11.59 -7.27
C ARG A 185 4.73 11.24 -8.67
N VAL A 186 5.31 12.19 -9.40
CA VAL A 186 5.96 11.89 -10.69
C VAL A 186 7.08 10.86 -10.52
N ARG A 187 7.95 11.00 -9.51
CA ARG A 187 9.01 10.00 -9.22
C ARG A 187 8.44 8.61 -8.94
N VAL A 188 7.30 8.54 -8.26
CA VAL A 188 6.58 7.27 -8.01
C VAL A 188 6.06 6.67 -9.31
N LEU A 189 5.42 7.48 -10.18
CA LEU A 189 4.94 7.05 -11.50
C LEU A 189 6.08 6.59 -12.40
N GLU A 190 7.22 7.29 -12.40
CA GLU A 190 8.45 6.88 -13.11
C GLU A 190 8.97 5.53 -12.62
N LYS A 191 9.04 5.32 -11.30
CA LYS A 191 9.46 4.02 -10.72
C LYS A 191 8.49 2.91 -11.12
N LEU A 192 7.17 3.13 -11.04
CA LEU A 192 6.15 2.17 -11.49
C LEU A 192 6.28 1.84 -12.98
N ARG A 193 6.56 2.85 -13.83
CA ARG A 193 6.84 2.66 -15.26
C ARG A 193 8.09 1.82 -15.49
N GLY A 194 9.19 2.12 -14.81
CA GLY A 194 10.45 1.37 -14.89
C GLY A 194 10.29 -0.10 -14.49
N MET A 195 9.41 -0.36 -13.52
CA MET A 195 9.05 -1.71 -13.06
C MET A 195 7.98 -2.40 -13.92
N LYS A 196 7.51 -1.77 -15.01
CA LYS A 196 6.44 -2.25 -15.90
C LYS A 196 5.10 -2.50 -15.19
N MET A 197 4.88 -1.83 -14.07
CA MET A 197 3.62 -1.89 -13.32
C MET A 197 2.60 -0.86 -13.80
N LEU A 198 3.10 0.31 -14.23
CA LEU A 198 2.37 1.31 -15.00
C LEU A 198 2.68 1.13 -16.48
N LYS A 199 1.65 1.02 -17.30
CA LYS A 199 1.71 0.75 -18.74
C LYS A 199 1.10 1.90 -19.52
N LYS A 200 1.49 2.03 -20.79
CA LYS A 200 0.91 3.03 -21.69
C LYS A 200 -0.62 2.92 -21.79
N VAL A 201 -1.14 1.69 -21.91
CA VAL A 201 -2.59 1.42 -21.96
C VAL A 201 -3.35 1.93 -20.73
N ASP A 202 -2.70 1.99 -19.56
CA ASP A 202 -3.35 2.50 -18.35
C ASP A 202 -3.67 3.99 -18.43
N ILE A 203 -2.92 4.75 -19.24
CA ILE A 203 -3.12 6.20 -19.41
C ILE A 203 -4.48 6.47 -20.04
N GLU A 204 -4.80 5.73 -21.09
CA GLU A 204 -6.08 5.82 -21.79
C GLU A 204 -7.20 5.14 -21.01
N GLU A 205 -6.99 3.89 -20.57
CA GLU A 205 -8.01 3.06 -19.90
C GLU A 205 -8.56 3.72 -18.63
N TYR A 206 -7.70 4.40 -17.85
CA TYR A 206 -8.09 5.02 -16.58
C TYR A 206 -8.14 6.55 -16.64
N ASP A 207 -8.08 7.11 -17.84
CA ASP A 207 -8.16 8.56 -18.04
C ASP A 207 -7.19 9.35 -17.15
N LEU A 208 -5.90 8.95 -17.18
CA LEU A 208 -4.91 9.53 -16.28
C LEU A 208 -4.56 10.97 -16.65
N VAL A 209 -4.66 11.32 -17.94
CA VAL A 209 -4.46 12.69 -18.42
C VAL A 209 -5.54 13.62 -17.86
N ASN A 210 -6.83 13.30 -17.99
CA ASN A 210 -7.87 14.17 -17.45
C ASN A 210 -7.84 14.20 -15.92
N SER A 211 -7.51 13.08 -15.29
CA SER A 211 -7.31 13.01 -13.84
C SER A 211 -6.24 14.00 -13.34
N SER A 212 -5.32 14.40 -14.21
CA SER A 212 -4.21 15.32 -13.90
C SER A 212 -4.42 16.76 -14.39
N LEU A 213 -5.63 17.15 -14.82
CA LEU A 213 -5.89 18.52 -15.33
C LEU A 213 -5.88 19.62 -14.25
N ASP A 214 -5.96 19.25 -12.97
CA ASP A 214 -5.88 20.22 -11.88
C ASP A 214 -4.53 20.97 -11.91
N PRO A 215 -4.49 22.31 -11.73
CA PRO A 215 -3.24 23.08 -11.76
C PRO A 215 -2.15 22.58 -10.79
N THR A 216 -2.53 21.90 -9.70
CA THR A 216 -1.59 21.31 -8.73
C THR A 216 -1.02 19.95 -9.18
N CYS A 217 -1.40 19.47 -10.36
CA CYS A 217 -0.93 18.25 -11.00
C CYS A 217 -0.04 18.53 -12.23
N GLN A 218 0.45 19.76 -12.43
CA GLN A 218 1.12 20.15 -13.66
C GLN A 218 2.22 19.17 -14.10
N HIS A 219 3.09 18.72 -13.20
CA HIS A 219 4.16 17.80 -13.55
C HIS A 219 3.65 16.38 -13.85
N ARG A 220 2.56 15.94 -13.22
CA ARG A 220 1.89 14.68 -13.56
C ARG A 220 1.27 14.74 -14.95
N PHE A 221 0.63 15.86 -15.29
CA PHE A 221 0.08 16.08 -16.62
C PHE A 221 1.17 16.06 -17.69
N GLU A 222 2.27 16.79 -17.47
CA GLU A 222 3.46 16.78 -18.34
C GLU A 222 4.06 15.37 -18.47
N PHE A 223 4.13 14.61 -17.38
CA PHE A 223 4.60 13.22 -17.39
C PHE A 223 3.75 12.32 -18.29
N PHE A 224 2.41 12.37 -18.16
CA PHE A 224 1.53 11.52 -18.96
C PHE A 224 1.49 11.94 -20.43
N THR A 225 1.39 13.24 -20.72
CA THR A 225 1.32 13.77 -22.09
C THR A 225 2.63 13.62 -22.86
N SER A 226 3.78 13.70 -22.19
CA SER A 226 5.08 13.41 -22.81
C SER A 226 5.28 11.91 -23.09
N TRP A 227 4.65 11.04 -22.29
CA TRP A 227 4.71 9.60 -22.51
C TRP A 227 3.71 9.14 -23.59
N ASP A 228 2.51 9.70 -23.59
CA ASP A 228 1.48 9.42 -24.58
C ASP A 228 0.78 10.69 -25.08
N PRO A 229 1.34 11.37 -26.10
CA PRO A 229 0.74 12.57 -26.66
C PRO A 229 -0.64 12.31 -27.28
N ASP A 230 -0.89 11.10 -27.79
CA ASP A 230 -2.14 10.73 -28.43
C ASP A 230 -3.31 10.69 -27.44
N ALA A 231 -3.03 10.55 -26.13
CA ALA A 231 -4.04 10.59 -25.07
C ALA A 231 -4.73 11.95 -24.92
N LEU A 232 -4.20 13.01 -25.55
CA LEU A 232 -4.85 14.33 -25.68
C LEU A 232 -5.83 14.41 -26.86
N GLY A 233 -5.90 13.37 -27.69
CA GLY A 233 -6.76 13.34 -28.86
C GLY A 233 -8.24 13.55 -28.50
N PRO A 234 -9.04 14.07 -29.46
CA PRO A 234 -10.48 14.20 -29.27
C PRO A 234 -11.06 12.82 -28.92
N ARG A 235 -11.69 12.73 -27.76
CA ARG A 235 -12.38 11.50 -27.37
C ARG A 235 -13.67 11.40 -28.17
N ASP A 236 -13.86 10.24 -28.80
CA ASP A 236 -15.12 9.93 -29.44
C ASP A 236 -16.22 9.90 -28.38
N SER A 237 -17.00 10.99 -28.37
CA SER A 237 -18.35 11.12 -27.82
C SER A 237 -18.55 11.35 -26.31
N GLN A 238 -19.30 12.41 -26.04
CA GLN A 238 -20.10 12.76 -24.84
C GLN A 238 -19.48 13.57 -23.69
N TRP A 239 -18.17 13.73 -23.60
CA TRP A 239 -17.57 14.62 -22.60
C TRP A 239 -17.15 15.91 -23.28
N GLU A 240 -17.97 16.96 -23.15
CA GLU A 240 -17.59 18.32 -23.53
C GLU A 240 -16.30 18.67 -22.81
N VAL A 241 -15.21 18.78 -23.56
CA VAL A 241 -13.90 19.16 -23.02
C VAL A 241 -14.03 20.60 -22.54
N PRO A 242 -13.83 20.91 -21.25
CA PRO A 242 -13.81 22.29 -20.79
C PRO A 242 -12.45 22.89 -21.17
N ILE A 243 -12.24 23.16 -22.46
CA ILE A 243 -11.07 23.90 -22.96
C ILE A 243 -11.18 25.39 -22.54
N HIS A 244 -12.30 25.81 -21.96
CA HIS A 244 -12.61 27.21 -21.71
C HIS A 244 -12.07 27.79 -20.39
N ASP A 245 -11.51 26.99 -19.47
CA ASP A 245 -11.16 27.44 -18.12
C ASP A 245 -9.66 27.33 -17.73
N VAL A 246 -8.74 27.02 -18.67
CA VAL A 246 -7.31 26.72 -18.34
C VAL A 246 -6.31 27.71 -18.96
N PHE A 247 -6.70 28.95 -19.27
CA PHE A 247 -5.75 30.02 -19.65
C PHE A 247 -5.94 31.28 -18.83
#